data_AF-A0A921GHB2-F1
#
_entry.id   AF-A0A921GHB2-F1
#
_cell.length_a   1.000
_cell.length_b   1.000
_cell.length_c   1.000
_cell.angle_alpha   90.00
_cell.angle_beta   90.00
_cell.angle_gamma   90.00
#
_symmetry.space_group_name_H-M   'P 1'
#
loop_
_entity.id
_entity.type
_entity.pdbx_description
1 polymer ?
#
loop_
_entity_poly.entity_id
_entity_poly.type
_entity_poly.pdbx_seq_one_letter_code
_entity_poly.pdbx_strand_id
1 'polypeptide(L)'
;GSWRGARLTRGKGLVSCTRTVLEDEVFTALYGFGRGLPVLDESGEHTGGYTRRLTFGAVNNGVNWVGSDEARLAWGRPDGAGGRAHRFGCVVFAECEDASELKALTEAELARLSRPRVAYEAEAARVCGCGFVGLGDDVAVCDDARVPPWRFTARCVRRVRELGAGGIVRRLTLGAVERTSWSASADVAARVATVEEAASAAGEAAAAAAGAVSSLEDLSEMEF
;
A
#
# COMPACT_ATOMS: atom_id res chain seq x y z
N GLY A 1 -11.89 16.18 -3.07
CA GLY A 1 -11.41 17.20 -4.01
C GLY A 1 -11.21 16.62 -5.38
N SER A 2 -10.74 17.46 -6.30
CA SER A 2 -10.57 17.14 -7.72
C SER A 2 -9.24 17.71 -8.25
N TRP A 3 -8.85 17.30 -9.45
CA TRP A 3 -7.72 17.90 -10.17
C TRP A 3 -8.10 19.29 -10.69
N ARG A 4 -7.33 20.32 -10.33
CA ARG A 4 -7.58 21.73 -10.74
C ARG A 4 -6.44 22.37 -11.52
N GLY A 5 -5.49 21.57 -12.01
CA GLY A 5 -4.28 22.10 -12.66
C GLY A 5 -3.22 22.63 -11.70
N ALA A 6 -3.39 22.39 -10.39
CA ALA A 6 -2.47 22.84 -9.35
C ALA A 6 -1.10 22.18 -9.51
N ARG A 7 -0.05 22.99 -9.67
CA ARG A 7 1.33 22.50 -9.78
C ARG A 7 2.27 23.24 -8.85
N LEU A 8 3.11 22.48 -8.15
CA LEU A 8 4.26 22.98 -7.40
C LEU A 8 5.54 22.41 -8.01
N THR A 9 6.46 23.29 -8.35
CA THR A 9 7.80 22.91 -8.80
C THR A 9 8.81 23.59 -7.90
N ARG A 10 9.87 22.88 -7.51
CA ARG A 10 10.99 23.48 -6.78
C ARG A 10 11.53 24.69 -7.56
N GLY A 11 11.75 25.82 -6.87
CA GLY A 11 12.16 27.08 -7.50
C GLY A 11 11.05 27.86 -8.24
N LYS A 12 9.84 27.31 -8.41
CA LYS A 12 8.65 28.00 -8.96
C LYS A 12 7.43 27.81 -8.04
N GLY A 13 7.44 28.53 -6.92
CA GLY A 13 6.31 28.60 -5.98
C GLY A 13 6.40 27.67 -4.76
N LEU A 14 7.34 26.72 -4.75
CA LEU A 14 7.68 25.89 -3.59
C LEU A 14 8.78 26.57 -2.77
N VAL A 15 8.45 27.03 -1.58
CA VAL A 15 9.35 27.77 -0.65
C VAL A 15 10.22 26.79 0.13
N SER A 16 9.61 25.73 0.65
CA SER A 16 10.29 24.65 1.35
C SER A 16 9.55 23.34 1.10
N CYS A 17 10.30 22.24 1.14
CA CYS A 17 9.80 20.91 0.86
C CYS A 17 10.50 19.93 1.79
N THR A 18 9.80 19.50 2.84
CA THR A 18 10.27 18.41 3.71
C THR A 18 9.64 17.13 3.21
N ARG A 19 10.49 16.16 2.90
CA ARG A 19 10.13 14.95 2.19
C ARG A 19 10.40 13.73 3.06
N THR A 20 9.36 12.93 3.28
CA THR A 20 9.50 11.55 3.75
C THR A 20 9.05 10.64 2.62
N VAL A 21 10.02 10.13 1.86
CA VAL A 21 9.76 9.10 0.83
C VAL A 21 9.90 7.75 1.49
N LEU A 22 8.84 6.96 1.44
CA LEU A 22 8.90 5.55 1.79
C LEU A 22 9.36 4.79 0.53
N GLU A 23 10.62 5.00 0.13
CA GLU A 23 11.20 4.36 -1.08
C GLU A 23 11.22 2.83 -0.94
N ASP A 24 11.24 2.34 0.29
CA ASP A 24 11.22 0.91 0.60
C ASP A 24 9.86 0.25 0.40
N GLU A 25 8.80 1.04 0.19
CA GLU A 25 7.44 0.54 -0.07
C GLU A 25 7.09 0.47 -1.57
N VAL A 26 8.05 0.71 -2.48
CA VAL A 26 7.81 0.58 -3.93
C VAL A 26 7.99 -0.86 -4.39
N PHE A 27 6.91 -1.46 -4.90
CA PHE A 27 6.96 -2.77 -5.53
C PHE A 27 7.13 -2.62 -7.05
N THR A 28 8.11 -3.33 -7.60
CA THR A 28 8.41 -3.34 -9.05
C THR A 28 7.94 -4.64 -9.72
N ALA A 29 7.54 -5.62 -8.93
CA ALA A 29 6.90 -6.86 -9.36
C ALA A 29 5.93 -7.35 -8.28
N LEU A 30 4.83 -7.99 -8.68
CA LEU A 30 3.81 -8.54 -7.78
C LEU A 30 3.45 -9.97 -8.17
N TYR A 31 3.38 -10.83 -7.15
CA TYR A 31 2.63 -12.09 -7.21
C TYR A 31 1.15 -11.81 -6.94
N GLY A 32 0.26 -12.38 -7.74
CA GLY A 32 -1.19 -12.30 -7.52
C GLY A 32 -1.79 -13.66 -7.25
N PHE A 33 -2.60 -13.74 -6.19
CA PHE A 33 -3.30 -14.94 -5.79
C PHE A 33 -4.81 -14.69 -5.79
N GLY A 34 -5.56 -15.55 -6.46
CA GLY A 34 -7.03 -15.48 -6.50
C GLY A 34 -7.68 -16.23 -5.34
N ARG A 35 -8.90 -16.70 -5.59
CA ARG A 35 -9.68 -17.53 -4.68
C ARG A 35 -8.95 -18.84 -4.34
N GLY A 36 -9.18 -19.35 -3.13
CA GLY A 36 -8.74 -20.70 -2.75
C GLY A 36 -9.47 -21.74 -3.60
N LEU A 37 -8.75 -22.70 -4.17
CA LEU A 37 -9.39 -23.76 -4.96
C LEU A 37 -9.99 -24.81 -4.02
N PRO A 38 -11.29 -25.11 -4.11
CA PRO A 38 -11.94 -26.11 -3.25
C PRO A 38 -11.31 -27.50 -3.44
N VAL A 39 -11.24 -28.29 -2.37
CA VAL A 39 -10.97 -29.72 -2.43
C VAL A 39 -12.26 -30.40 -2.87
N LEU A 40 -12.22 -31.00 -4.05
CA LEU A 40 -13.34 -31.74 -4.61
C LEU A 40 -13.14 -33.24 -4.36
N ASP A 41 -14.22 -33.96 -4.06
CA ASP A 41 -14.20 -35.43 -4.03
C ASP A 41 -14.19 -36.02 -5.45
N GLU A 42 -14.21 -37.35 -5.55
CA GLU A 42 -14.25 -38.10 -6.81
C GLU A 42 -15.52 -37.80 -7.65
N SER A 43 -16.56 -37.22 -7.05
CA SER A 43 -17.80 -36.81 -7.72
C SER A 43 -17.79 -35.34 -8.13
N GLY A 44 -16.74 -34.59 -7.79
CA GLY A 44 -16.62 -33.15 -8.06
C GLY A 44 -17.31 -32.26 -7.02
N GLU A 45 -17.72 -32.82 -5.88
CA GLU A 45 -18.41 -32.10 -4.80
C GLU A 45 -17.44 -31.55 -3.75
N HIS A 46 -17.78 -30.40 -3.16
CA HIS A 46 -16.89 -29.72 -2.22
C HIS A 46 -16.83 -30.45 -0.88
N THR A 47 -15.65 -30.95 -0.52
CA THR A 47 -15.40 -31.70 0.72
C THR A 47 -15.17 -30.82 1.95
N GLY A 48 -15.26 -29.49 1.81
CA GLY A 48 -15.05 -28.52 2.89
C GLY A 48 -13.59 -28.08 3.11
N GLY A 49 -12.61 -28.66 2.39
CA GLY A 49 -11.22 -28.23 2.39
C GLY A 49 -10.87 -27.30 1.22
N TYR A 50 -9.79 -26.53 1.35
CA TYR A 50 -9.22 -25.72 0.25
C TYR A 50 -7.79 -26.16 -0.06
N THR A 51 -7.43 -26.23 -1.34
CA THR A 51 -6.07 -26.47 -1.85
C THR A 51 -5.34 -25.15 -2.12
N ARG A 52 -4.34 -25.15 -3.03
CA ARG A 52 -3.60 -23.94 -3.43
C ARG A 52 -4.54 -22.86 -3.97
N ARG A 53 -4.19 -21.59 -3.75
CA ARG A 53 -4.91 -20.45 -4.37
C ARG A 53 -4.74 -20.46 -5.89
N LEU A 54 -5.72 -19.91 -6.58
CA LEU A 54 -5.63 -19.61 -8.00
C LEU A 54 -4.39 -18.74 -8.29
N THR A 55 -3.67 -19.09 -9.33
CA THR A 55 -2.53 -18.34 -9.86
C THR A 55 -2.65 -18.21 -11.37
N PHE A 56 -2.00 -17.22 -11.97
CA PHE A 56 -2.14 -16.92 -13.41
C PHE A 56 -0.95 -17.37 -14.28
N GLY A 57 -0.04 -18.20 -13.77
CA GLY A 57 1.13 -18.65 -14.53
C GLY A 57 0.78 -19.37 -15.83
N ALA A 58 -0.33 -20.12 -15.86
CA ALA A 58 -0.82 -20.79 -17.08
C ALA A 58 -1.09 -19.81 -18.24
N VAL A 59 -1.56 -18.60 -17.92
CA VAL A 59 -1.85 -17.54 -18.91
C VAL A 59 -0.71 -16.53 -19.05
N ASN A 60 0.40 -16.74 -18.33
CA ASN A 60 1.55 -15.83 -18.27
C ASN A 60 2.88 -16.58 -18.40
N ASN A 61 2.99 -17.45 -19.40
CA ASN A 61 4.23 -18.15 -19.76
C ASN A 61 4.89 -18.93 -18.60
N GLY A 62 4.08 -19.50 -17.71
CA GLY A 62 4.56 -20.24 -16.53
C GLY A 62 4.92 -19.36 -15.33
N VAL A 63 4.70 -18.03 -15.41
CA VAL A 63 5.14 -17.08 -14.39
C VAL A 63 3.95 -16.52 -13.58
N ASN A 64 3.96 -16.73 -12.26
CA ASN A 64 2.89 -16.30 -11.36
C ASN A 64 3.03 -14.84 -10.85
N TRP A 65 3.82 -14.03 -11.53
CA TRP A 65 4.04 -12.63 -11.18
C TRP A 65 4.06 -11.74 -12.43
N VAL A 66 3.77 -10.46 -12.23
CA VAL A 66 3.89 -9.40 -13.24
C VAL A 66 4.89 -8.36 -12.74
N GLY A 67 5.65 -7.75 -13.64
CA GLY A 67 6.68 -6.78 -13.29
C GLY A 67 6.76 -5.63 -14.27
N SER A 68 7.29 -4.50 -13.79
CA SER A 68 7.56 -3.31 -14.58
C SER A 68 9.06 -3.09 -14.65
N ASP A 69 9.63 -3.19 -15.85
CA ASP A 69 11.05 -2.93 -16.08
C ASP A 69 11.40 -1.45 -15.88
N GLU A 70 10.50 -0.53 -16.26
CA GLU A 70 10.65 0.89 -15.99
C GLU A 70 10.77 1.13 -14.48
N ALA A 71 9.86 0.55 -13.69
CA ALA A 71 9.90 0.67 -12.23
C ALA A 71 11.13 -0.04 -11.64
N ARG A 72 11.55 -1.19 -12.19
CA ARG A 72 12.77 -1.91 -11.77
C ARG A 72 14.01 -1.05 -11.97
N LEU A 73 14.16 -0.40 -13.11
CA LEU A 73 15.32 0.45 -13.37
C LEU A 73 15.32 1.70 -12.46
N ALA A 74 14.15 2.26 -12.16
CA ALA A 74 14.02 3.45 -11.33
C ALA A 74 14.15 3.19 -9.82
N TRP A 75 13.61 2.06 -9.33
CA TRP A 75 13.39 1.78 -7.90
C TRP A 75 13.88 0.41 -7.44
N GLY A 76 14.38 -0.41 -8.36
CA GLY A 76 14.88 -1.75 -8.07
C GLY A 76 16.04 -1.75 -7.09
N ARG A 77 16.19 -2.88 -6.40
CA ARG A 77 17.30 -3.13 -5.48
C ARG A 77 18.59 -3.24 -6.29
N PRO A 78 19.73 -2.71 -5.81
CA PRO A 78 21.01 -3.05 -6.42
C PRO A 78 21.18 -4.57 -6.48
N ASP A 79 21.56 -5.11 -7.64
CA ASP A 79 21.74 -6.55 -7.82
C ASP A 79 23.17 -7.04 -7.51
N GLY A 80 24.07 -6.12 -7.17
CA GLY A 80 25.48 -6.41 -6.91
C GLY A 80 26.36 -6.50 -8.16
N ALA A 81 25.80 -6.43 -9.37
CA ALA A 81 26.51 -6.51 -10.66
C ALA A 81 26.39 -5.21 -11.49
N GLY A 82 25.93 -4.11 -10.86
CA GLY A 82 25.73 -2.82 -11.52
C GLY A 82 24.35 -2.66 -12.17
N GLY A 83 23.47 -3.65 -12.03
CA GLY A 83 22.08 -3.59 -12.48
C GLY A 83 21.09 -3.40 -11.33
N ARG A 84 19.82 -3.68 -11.64
CA ARG A 84 18.67 -3.50 -10.74
C ARG A 84 17.82 -4.76 -10.73
N ALA A 85 17.60 -5.32 -9.55
CA ALA A 85 16.69 -6.43 -9.29
C ALA A 85 15.29 -5.93 -8.89
N HIS A 86 14.26 -6.72 -9.21
CA HIS A 86 12.90 -6.42 -8.80
C HIS A 86 12.74 -6.42 -7.27
N ARG A 87 12.00 -5.44 -6.74
CA ARG A 87 11.31 -5.48 -5.45
C ARG A 87 9.98 -6.21 -5.63
N PHE A 88 9.83 -7.37 -5.00
CA PHE A 88 8.63 -8.21 -5.08
C PHE A 88 7.67 -7.93 -3.93
N GLY A 89 6.38 -7.91 -4.24
CA GLY A 89 5.28 -7.96 -3.27
C GLY A 89 4.27 -9.06 -3.64
N CYS A 90 3.24 -9.21 -2.83
CA CYS A 90 2.13 -10.11 -3.10
C CYS A 90 0.78 -9.43 -2.85
N VAL A 91 -0.22 -9.83 -3.61
CA VAL A 91 -1.61 -9.36 -3.49
C VAL A 91 -2.56 -10.52 -3.60
N VAL A 92 -3.68 -10.43 -2.87
CA VAL A 92 -4.70 -11.49 -2.79
C VAL A 92 -6.06 -10.92 -3.18
N PHE A 93 -6.68 -11.53 -4.20
CA PHE A 93 -8.02 -11.21 -4.67
C PHE A 93 -8.93 -12.41 -4.37
N ALA A 94 -9.49 -12.45 -3.16
CA ALA A 94 -10.20 -13.62 -2.63
C ALA A 94 -11.42 -14.04 -3.48
N GLU A 95 -12.04 -13.10 -4.18
CA GLU A 95 -13.23 -13.33 -5.01
C GLU A 95 -12.90 -13.64 -6.48
N CYS A 96 -11.63 -13.56 -6.88
CA CYS A 96 -11.24 -13.75 -8.28
C CYS A 96 -11.04 -15.24 -8.59
N GLU A 97 -11.83 -15.76 -9.53
CA GLU A 97 -11.84 -17.17 -9.92
C GLU A 97 -11.23 -17.42 -11.32
N ASP A 98 -10.99 -16.37 -12.11
CA ASP A 98 -10.39 -16.46 -13.44
C ASP A 98 -8.91 -16.02 -13.47
N ALA A 99 -8.08 -16.80 -14.15
CA ALA A 99 -6.64 -16.55 -14.21
C ALA A 99 -6.27 -15.30 -15.04
N SER A 100 -7.03 -14.98 -16.09
CA SER A 100 -6.78 -13.82 -16.94
C SER A 100 -7.19 -12.52 -16.24
N GLU A 101 -8.34 -12.55 -15.58
CA GLU A 101 -8.81 -11.48 -14.69
C GLU A 101 -7.81 -11.24 -13.56
N LEU A 102 -7.33 -12.31 -12.89
CA LEU A 102 -6.35 -12.22 -11.82
C LEU A 102 -5.06 -11.52 -12.29
N LYS A 103 -4.57 -11.85 -13.49
CA LYS A 103 -3.41 -11.18 -14.09
C LYS A 103 -3.68 -9.69 -14.28
N ALA A 104 -4.83 -9.32 -14.86
CA ALA A 104 -5.19 -7.92 -15.12
C ALA A 104 -5.33 -7.11 -13.81
N LEU A 105 -5.95 -7.69 -12.78
CA LEU A 105 -6.06 -7.07 -11.45
C LEU A 105 -4.68 -6.86 -10.81
N THR A 106 -3.79 -7.85 -10.95
CA THR A 106 -2.41 -7.76 -10.43
C THR A 106 -1.60 -6.69 -11.16
N GLU A 107 -1.78 -6.52 -12.48
CA GLU A 107 -1.13 -5.47 -13.26
C GLU A 107 -1.63 -4.07 -12.88
N ALA A 108 -2.94 -3.91 -12.69
CA ALA A 108 -3.53 -2.66 -12.22
C ALA A 108 -2.98 -2.27 -10.84
N GLU A 109 -2.85 -3.25 -9.95
CA GLU A 109 -2.32 -3.02 -8.60
C GLU A 109 -0.81 -2.77 -8.60
N LEU A 110 -0.06 -3.42 -9.49
CA LEU A 110 1.36 -3.10 -9.72
C LEU A 110 1.53 -1.66 -10.21
N ALA A 111 0.68 -1.18 -11.12
CA ALA A 111 0.74 0.21 -11.58
C ALA A 111 0.48 1.24 -10.46
N ARG A 112 -0.26 0.83 -9.43
CA ARG A 112 -0.51 1.62 -8.21
C ARG A 112 0.68 1.59 -7.24
N LEU A 113 1.21 0.39 -6.97
CA LEU A 113 2.27 0.14 -5.98
C LEU A 113 3.70 0.39 -6.49
N SER A 114 3.89 0.52 -7.80
CA SER A 114 5.16 0.91 -8.43
C SER A 114 5.47 2.40 -8.31
N ARG A 115 4.60 3.16 -7.64
CA ARG A 115 4.77 4.58 -7.36
C ARG A 115 5.13 4.76 -5.88
N PRO A 116 6.17 5.56 -5.55
CA PRO A 116 6.53 5.80 -4.17
C PRO A 116 5.38 6.45 -3.40
N ARG A 117 5.12 5.94 -2.19
CA ARG A 117 4.29 6.62 -1.20
C ARG A 117 5.12 7.72 -0.59
N VAL A 118 4.68 8.97 -0.80
CA VAL A 118 5.43 10.12 -0.33
C VAL A 118 4.54 11.04 0.49
N ALA A 119 4.99 11.35 1.70
CA ALA A 119 4.45 12.47 2.46
C ALA A 119 5.33 13.70 2.19
N TYR A 120 4.70 14.78 1.73
CA TYR A 120 5.34 16.07 1.50
C TYR A 120 4.71 17.14 2.40
N GLU A 121 5.54 17.81 3.20
CA GLU A 121 5.19 19.11 3.71
C GLU A 121 5.75 20.16 2.75
N ALA A 122 4.87 20.81 2.01
CA ALA A 122 5.23 21.75 0.96
C ALA A 122 4.73 23.16 1.32
N GLU A 123 5.62 24.01 1.80
CA GLU A 123 5.26 25.41 1.96
C GLU A 123 5.29 26.09 0.59
N ALA A 124 4.18 26.71 0.19
CA ALA A 124 4.04 27.30 -1.14
C ALA A 124 3.54 28.74 -1.07
N ALA A 125 4.38 29.70 -1.40
CA ALA A 125 3.98 31.11 -1.49
C ALA A 125 2.94 31.33 -2.60
N ARG A 126 3.04 30.56 -3.70
CA ARG A 126 2.10 30.61 -4.83
C ARG A 126 1.99 29.24 -5.48
N VAL A 127 0.76 28.76 -5.66
CA VAL A 127 0.49 27.57 -6.46
C VAL A 127 0.35 27.98 -7.93
N CYS A 128 1.09 27.36 -8.83
CA CYS A 128 1.02 27.63 -10.26
C CYS A 128 -0.14 26.85 -10.89
N GLY A 129 -0.75 27.40 -11.95
CA GLY A 129 -1.77 26.72 -12.75
C GLY A 129 -3.18 26.67 -12.14
N CYS A 130 -3.37 27.13 -10.90
CA CYS A 130 -4.69 27.27 -10.30
C CYS A 130 -4.77 28.48 -9.36
N GLY A 131 -5.91 29.16 -9.29
CA GLY A 131 -6.14 30.26 -8.34
C GLY A 131 -6.32 29.77 -6.89
N PHE A 132 -6.68 28.50 -6.70
CA PHE A 132 -7.05 27.93 -5.42
C PHE A 132 -6.83 26.40 -5.37
N VAL A 133 -6.26 25.93 -4.26
CA VAL A 133 -6.20 24.50 -3.89
C VAL A 133 -7.04 24.31 -2.62
N GLY A 134 -8.09 23.50 -2.72
CA GLY A 134 -8.93 23.09 -1.60
C GLY A 134 -8.35 21.89 -0.85
N LEU A 135 -8.91 21.58 0.32
CA LEU A 135 -8.64 20.32 0.99
C LEU A 135 -9.15 19.16 0.14
N GLY A 136 -8.35 18.11 0.04
CA GLY A 136 -8.63 16.93 -0.77
C GLY A 136 -8.45 17.11 -2.28
N ASP A 137 -8.01 18.29 -2.76
CA ASP A 137 -7.68 18.50 -4.17
C ASP A 137 -6.32 17.89 -4.51
N ASP A 138 -6.19 17.47 -5.77
CA ASP A 138 -4.99 16.83 -6.29
C ASP A 138 -4.03 17.91 -6.83
N VAL A 139 -2.75 17.82 -6.45
CA VAL A 139 -1.67 18.77 -6.76
C VAL A 139 -0.51 18.01 -7.38
N ALA A 140 -0.05 18.44 -8.56
CA ALA A 140 1.13 17.87 -9.19
C ALA A 140 2.37 18.49 -8.57
N VAL A 141 3.27 17.66 -8.07
CA VAL A 141 4.54 18.11 -7.51
C VAL A 141 5.66 17.60 -8.41
N CYS A 142 6.57 18.51 -8.74
CA CYS A 142 7.78 18.22 -9.50
C CYS A 142 9.01 18.61 -8.67
N ASP A 143 9.79 17.62 -8.24
CA ASP A 143 11.07 17.82 -7.55
C ASP A 143 12.22 17.47 -8.50
N ASP A 144 13.02 18.46 -8.86
CA ASP A 144 14.14 18.37 -9.78
C ASP A 144 15.49 18.13 -9.10
N ALA A 145 15.50 17.81 -7.80
CA ALA A 145 16.72 17.50 -7.04
C ALA A 145 17.48 16.25 -7.49
N ARG A 146 16.90 15.43 -8.39
CA ARG A 146 17.57 14.30 -9.02
C ARG A 146 17.22 14.19 -10.50
N VAL A 147 17.99 13.38 -11.23
CA VAL A 147 17.71 13.01 -12.63
C VAL A 147 17.43 11.51 -12.71
N PRO A 148 16.28 11.07 -13.26
CA PRO A 148 15.16 11.89 -13.74
C PRO A 148 14.39 12.55 -12.57
N PRO A 149 13.79 13.74 -12.79
CA PRO A 149 13.08 14.49 -11.76
C PRO A 149 11.86 13.70 -11.28
N TRP A 150 11.53 13.83 -10.01
CA TRP A 150 10.32 13.22 -9.50
C TRP A 150 9.09 14.00 -9.93
N ARG A 151 8.11 13.26 -10.43
CA ARG A 151 6.81 13.76 -10.82
C ARG A 151 5.76 12.86 -10.19
N PHE A 152 4.90 13.43 -9.37
CA PHE A 152 3.82 12.69 -8.75
C PHE A 152 2.66 13.62 -8.44
N THR A 153 1.50 13.00 -8.21
CA THR A 153 0.27 13.69 -7.81
C THR A 153 0.06 13.43 -6.33
N ALA A 154 -0.02 14.51 -5.53
CA ALA A 154 -0.27 14.46 -4.09
C ALA A 154 -1.58 15.18 -3.76
N ARG A 155 -2.18 14.86 -2.62
CA ARG A 155 -3.43 15.45 -2.17
C ARG A 155 -3.18 16.51 -1.12
N CYS A 156 -3.87 17.64 -1.20
CA CYS A 156 -3.88 18.65 -0.14
C CYS A 156 -4.60 18.11 1.10
N VAL A 157 -3.85 17.76 2.14
CA VAL A 157 -4.40 17.20 3.39
C VAL A 157 -4.60 18.26 4.47
N ARG A 158 -3.79 19.32 4.43
CA ARG A 158 -3.89 20.45 5.35
C ARG A 158 -3.62 21.73 4.58
N ARG A 159 -4.33 22.78 4.98
CA ARG A 159 -4.10 24.13 4.50
C ARG A 159 -4.17 25.12 5.65
N VAL A 160 -3.14 25.92 5.79
CA VAL A 160 -3.09 27.06 6.71
C VAL A 160 -3.02 28.33 5.88
N ARG A 161 -3.82 29.33 6.27
CA ARG A 161 -3.82 30.66 5.66
C ARG A 161 -3.44 31.65 6.75
N GLU A 162 -2.30 32.29 6.60
CA GLU A 162 -1.89 33.38 7.48
C GLU A 162 -2.22 34.70 6.78
N LEU A 163 -2.95 35.55 7.50
CA LEU A 163 -3.40 36.86 7.05
C LEU A 163 -2.52 37.90 7.73
N GLY A 164 -1.70 38.62 6.97
CA GLY A 164 -0.83 39.67 7.49
C GLY A 164 -0.84 40.92 6.61
N ALA A 165 -0.23 41.99 7.12
CA ALA A 165 -0.11 43.27 6.40
C ALA A 165 0.61 43.14 5.04
N GLY A 166 1.45 42.12 4.87
CA GLY A 166 2.15 41.79 3.61
C GLY A 166 1.37 40.89 2.64
N GLY A 167 0.11 40.54 2.93
CA GLY A 167 -0.73 39.68 2.10
C GLY A 167 -1.07 38.32 2.73
N ILE A 168 -1.63 37.41 1.90
CA ILE A 168 -2.07 36.08 2.34
C ILE A 168 -0.96 35.05 2.07
N VAL A 169 -0.36 34.50 3.12
CA VAL A 169 0.55 33.35 3.03
C VAL A 169 -0.28 32.06 3.11
N ARG A 170 0.05 31.09 2.26
CA ARG A 170 -0.66 29.80 2.21
C ARG A 170 0.35 28.67 2.44
N ARG A 171 0.17 27.90 3.50
CA ARG A 171 0.96 26.69 3.75
C ARG A 171 0.12 25.47 3.46
N LEU A 172 0.60 24.57 2.61
CA LEU A 172 -0.10 23.34 2.23
C LEU A 172 0.68 22.15 2.79
N THR A 173 -0.02 21.16 3.35
CA THR A 173 0.58 19.83 3.53
C THR A 173 0.00 18.94 2.44
N LEU A 174 0.87 18.24 1.72
CA LEU A 174 0.52 17.39 0.60
C LEU A 174 0.89 15.95 0.90
N GLY A 175 -0.10 15.07 1.05
CA GLY A 175 0.14 13.66 1.28
C GLY A 175 -0.15 12.82 0.05
N ALA A 176 0.62 11.75 -0.18
CA ALA A 176 0.17 10.60 -0.97
C ALA A 176 -0.91 9.84 -0.18
N VAL A 177 -2.08 10.46 -0.03
CA VAL A 177 -3.23 9.85 0.65
C VAL A 177 -4.10 9.19 -0.42
N GLU A 178 -4.28 7.88 -0.31
CA GLU A 178 -5.24 7.16 -1.13
C GLU A 178 -6.65 7.72 -0.93
N ARG A 179 -7.50 7.63 -1.96
CA ARG A 179 -8.90 8.02 -1.84
C ARG A 179 -9.63 6.98 -1.01
N THR A 180 -9.49 7.04 0.30
CA THR A 180 -10.29 6.20 1.19
C THR A 180 -11.65 6.86 1.34
N SER A 181 -12.69 6.17 0.90
CA SER A 181 -14.05 6.52 1.28
C SER A 181 -14.21 6.32 2.79
N TRP A 182 -15.20 6.98 3.40
CA TRP A 182 -15.57 6.67 4.79
C TRP A 182 -15.81 5.16 4.99
N SER A 183 -16.46 4.50 4.01
CA SER A 183 -16.68 3.05 4.04
C SER A 183 -15.37 2.24 4.06
N ALA A 184 -14.39 2.59 3.22
CA ALA A 184 -13.12 1.88 3.19
C ALA A 184 -12.31 2.07 4.48
N SER A 185 -12.41 3.23 5.14
CA SER A 185 -11.80 3.44 6.47
C SER A 185 -12.52 2.65 7.55
N ALA A 186 -13.85 2.61 7.50
CA ALA A 186 -14.67 1.85 8.45
C ALA A 186 -14.41 0.33 8.32
N ASP A 187 -14.27 -0.18 7.09
CA ASP A 187 -13.95 -1.59 6.83
C ASP A 187 -12.57 -1.98 7.36
N VAL A 188 -11.57 -1.10 7.20
CA VAL A 188 -10.23 -1.34 7.77
C VAL A 188 -10.28 -1.33 9.30
N ALA A 189 -10.98 -0.36 9.91
CA ALA A 189 -11.15 -0.32 11.37
C ALA A 189 -11.88 -1.56 11.90
N ALA A 190 -12.93 -2.02 11.21
CA ALA A 190 -13.66 -3.23 11.56
C ALA A 190 -12.77 -4.48 11.46
N ARG A 191 -11.97 -4.61 10.40
CA ARG A 191 -11.03 -5.72 10.24
C ARG A 191 -9.95 -5.73 11.34
N VAL A 192 -9.40 -4.58 11.69
CA VAL A 192 -8.42 -4.48 12.79
C VAL A 192 -9.05 -4.91 14.11
N ALA A 193 -10.27 -4.45 14.42
CA ALA A 193 -10.98 -4.88 15.62
C ALA A 193 -11.19 -6.40 15.67
N THR A 194 -11.60 -7.04 14.56
CA THR A 194 -11.75 -8.50 14.51
C THR A 194 -10.42 -9.26 14.71
N VAL A 195 -9.30 -8.71 14.24
CA VAL A 195 -7.97 -9.29 14.45
C VAL A 195 -7.53 -9.14 15.90
N GLU A 196 -7.78 -7.99 16.53
CA GLU A 196 -7.47 -7.75 17.94
C GLU A 196 -8.29 -8.67 18.87
N GLU A 197 -9.57 -8.89 18.56
CA GLU A 197 -10.42 -9.84 19.27
C GLU A 197 -9.90 -11.28 19.12
N ALA A 198 -9.56 -11.70 17.90
CA ALA A 198 -9.02 -13.03 17.65
C ALA A 198 -7.65 -13.25 18.33
N ALA A 199 -6.79 -12.23 18.34
CA ALA A 199 -5.50 -12.28 19.02
C ALA A 199 -5.66 -12.38 20.54
N SER A 200 -6.64 -11.66 21.11
CA SER A 200 -6.95 -11.72 22.54
C SER A 200 -7.46 -13.11 22.94
N ALA A 201 -8.40 -13.68 22.18
CA ALA A 201 -8.91 -15.03 22.42
C ALA A 201 -7.80 -16.10 22.31
N ALA A 202 -6.88 -15.96 21.35
CA ALA A 202 -5.73 -16.84 21.23
C ALA A 202 -4.77 -16.71 22.43
N GLY A 203 -4.58 -15.50 22.94
CA GLY A 203 -3.77 -15.25 24.15
C GLY A 203 -4.38 -15.90 25.40
N GLU A 204 -5.69 -15.79 25.59
CA GLU A 204 -6.42 -16.44 26.69
C GLU A 204 -6.34 -17.96 26.61
N ALA A 205 -6.52 -18.53 25.41
CA ALA A 205 -6.39 -19.97 25.19
C ALA A 205 -4.96 -20.47 25.48
N ALA A 206 -3.94 -19.70 25.09
CA ALA A 206 -2.55 -20.03 25.38
C ALA A 206 -2.24 -19.96 26.88
N ALA A 207 -2.77 -18.96 27.59
CA ALA A 207 -2.62 -18.84 29.04
C ALA A 207 -3.32 -19.99 29.79
N ALA A 208 -4.53 -20.38 29.35
CA ALA A 208 -5.25 -21.51 29.90
C ALA A 208 -4.50 -22.84 29.68
N ALA A 209 -3.94 -23.03 28.48
CA ALA A 209 -3.11 -24.21 28.18
C ALA A 209 -1.84 -24.25 29.05
N ALA A 210 -1.16 -23.12 29.23
CA ALA A 210 0.02 -23.04 30.11
C ALA A 210 -0.32 -23.36 31.57
N GLY A 211 -1.45 -22.86 32.09
CA GLY A 211 -1.92 -23.20 33.44
C GLY A 211 -2.29 -24.68 33.60
N ALA A 212 -2.87 -25.30 32.57
CA ALA A 212 -3.17 -26.73 32.57
C ALA A 212 -1.90 -27.60 32.56
N VAL A 213 -0.85 -27.18 31.86
CA VAL A 213 0.45 -27.87 31.84
C VAL A 213 1.14 -27.77 33.20
N SER A 214 1.19 -26.57 33.80
CA SER A 214 1.79 -26.36 35.13
C SER A 214 1.08 -27.16 36.23
N SER A 215 -0.25 -27.27 36.17
CA SER A 215 -1.01 -28.07 37.14
C SER A 215 -0.84 -29.59 36.95
N LEU A 216 -0.57 -30.06 35.73
CA LEU A 216 -0.19 -31.46 35.49
C LEU A 216 1.21 -31.78 36.04
N GLU A 217 2.15 -30.84 35.89
CA GLU A 217 3.52 -30.98 36.41
C GLU A 217 3.54 -31.03 37.94
N ASP A 218 2.80 -30.14 38.62
CA ASP A 218 2.66 -30.14 40.09
C ASP A 218 2.03 -31.43 40.65
N LEU A 219 1.07 -32.02 39.93
CA LEU A 219 0.46 -33.30 40.33
C LEU A 219 1.43 -34.47 40.15
N SER A 220 2.31 -34.41 39.14
CA SER A 220 3.33 -35.43 38.90
C SER A 220 4.48 -35.40 39.91
N GLU A 221 4.72 -34.26 40.56
CA GLU A 221 5.73 -34.11 41.62
C GLU A 221 5.22 -34.54 43.01
N MET A 222 3.89 -34.68 43.21
CA MET A 222 3.31 -35.16 44.47
C MET A 222 3.11 -36.69 44.55
N GLU A 223 3.30 -37.43 43.45
CA GLU A 223 3.33 -38.90 43.44
C GLU A 223 4.78 -39.42 43.51
N PHE A 224 5.46 -39.23 44.65
CA PHE A 224 6.65 -40.01 45.03
C PHE A 224 6.76 -40.16 46.56
#